data_AF-A0A8C2F8I0-F1
#
_entry.id   AF-A0A8C2F8I0-F1
#
_cell.length_a   1.000
_cell.length_b   1.000
_cell.length_c   1.000
_cell.angle_alpha   90.00
_cell.angle_beta   90.00
_cell.angle_gamma   90.00
#
_symmetry.space_group_name_H-M   'P 1'
#
loop_
_entity.id
_entity.type
_entity.pdbx_description
1 polymer ?
#
loop_
_entity_poly.entity_id
_entity_poly.type
_entity_poly.pdbx_seq_one_letter_code
_entity_poly.pdbx_strand_id
1 'polypeptide(L)'
;MLHLTDKMKDAIVAKLANQAADYYGDAFKQCQYKENLPKEVLPVLAAKHCMMQATAELRQSALANQKKKFGEEIARLQTMTSFT
;
A
#
# COMPACT_ATOMS: atom_id res chain seq x y z
N MET A 1 5.88 13.57 -3.42
CA MET A 1 5.76 12.13 -3.72
C MET A 1 6.98 11.76 -4.55
N LEU A 2 8.03 11.22 -3.93
CA LEU A 2 9.28 10.95 -4.61
C LEU A 2 9.04 9.92 -5.73
N HIS A 3 9.16 10.38 -6.97
CA HIS A 3 10.23 9.91 -7.83
C HIS A 3 10.53 8.41 -7.66
N LEU A 4 9.57 7.60 -8.13
CA LEU A 4 9.70 6.20 -8.51
C LEU A 4 10.59 6.09 -9.78
N THR A 5 11.74 6.76 -9.72
CA THR A 5 12.57 7.22 -10.85
C THR A 5 13.40 6.14 -11.49
N ASP A 6 13.55 5.00 -10.82
CA ASP A 6 14.16 3.85 -11.47
C ASP A 6 13.05 3.10 -12.21
N LYS A 7 13.29 2.68 -13.46
CA LYS A 7 12.36 1.95 -14.34
C LYS A 7 12.04 0.55 -13.79
N MET A 8 11.69 0.45 -12.51
CA MET A 8 11.35 -0.78 -11.84
C MET A 8 10.01 -1.26 -12.38
N LYS A 9 10.02 -2.49 -12.91
CA LYS A 9 8.81 -3.21 -13.34
C LYS A 9 7.75 -3.09 -12.25
N ASP A 10 6.50 -2.83 -12.62
CA ASP A 10 5.38 -2.68 -11.69
C ASP A 10 5.29 -3.83 -10.67
N ALA A 11 5.69 -5.04 -11.08
CA ALA A 11 5.78 -6.21 -10.22
C ALA A 11 6.76 -6.05 -9.03
N ILE A 12 7.90 -5.38 -9.22
CA ILE A 12 8.87 -5.13 -8.13
C ILE A 12 8.33 -4.07 -7.19
N VAL A 13 7.73 -3.00 -7.74
CA VAL A 13 7.15 -1.92 -6.94
C VAL A 13 5.97 -2.43 -6.10
N ALA A 14 5.12 -3.28 -6.66
CA ALA A 14 4.04 -3.93 -5.91
C ALA A 14 4.57 -4.81 -4.77
N LYS A 15 5.62 -5.60 -5.01
CA LYS A 15 6.26 -6.40 -3.96
C LYS A 15 6.88 -5.54 -2.86
N LEU A 16 7.57 -4.46 -3.24
CA LEU A 16 8.19 -3.54 -2.29
C LEU A 16 7.14 -2.81 -1.44
N ALA A 17 6.03 -2.39 -2.06
CA ALA A 17 4.91 -1.77 -1.37
C ALA A 17 4.21 -2.75 -0.41
N ASN A 18 4.01 -4.01 -0.81
CA ASN A 18 3.47 -5.05 0.08
C ASN A 18 4.39 -5.31 1.27
N GLN A 19 5.69 -5.46 1.02
CA GLN A 19 6.65 -5.70 2.09
C GLN A 19 6.74 -4.50 3.06
N ALA A 20 6.65 -3.27 2.54
CA ALA A 20 6.54 -2.08 3.37
C ALA A 20 5.24 -2.07 4.19
N ALA A 21 4.10 -2.48 3.61
CA ALA A 21 2.84 -2.62 4.34
C ALA A 21 2.97 -3.64 5.47
N ASP A 22 3.55 -4.82 5.24
CA ASP A 22 3.79 -5.81 6.29
C ASP A 22 4.63 -5.24 7.44
N TYR A 23 5.71 -4.50 7.13
CA TYR A 23 6.51 -3.82 8.17
C TYR A 23 5.72 -2.78 8.95
N TYR A 24 4.88 -1.96 8.29
CA TYR A 24 4.04 -0.98 8.96
C TYR A 24 2.96 -1.65 9.82
N GLY A 25 2.36 -2.74 9.35
CA GLY A 25 1.36 -3.52 10.09
C GLY A 25 1.93 -4.17 11.35
N ASP A 26 3.13 -4.76 11.26
CA ASP A 26 3.79 -5.36 12.42
C ASP A 26 4.30 -4.30 13.40
N ALA A 27 4.84 -3.18 12.90
CA ALA A 27 5.17 -2.04 13.75
C ALA A 27 3.91 -1.48 14.45
N PHE A 28 2.75 -1.47 13.78
CA PHE A 28 1.49 -1.00 14.35
C PHE A 28 1.04 -1.90 15.49
N LYS A 29 1.06 -3.22 15.29
CA LYS A 29 0.77 -4.20 16.35
C LYS A 29 1.72 -4.04 17.53
N GLN A 30 3.03 -3.91 17.29
CA GLN A 30 4.00 -3.72 18.36
C GLN A 30 3.81 -2.40 19.12
N CYS A 31 3.39 -1.34 18.44
CA CYS A 31 3.08 -0.05 19.06
C CYS A 31 1.75 -0.07 19.82
N GLN A 32 0.78 -0.90 19.42
CA GLN A 32 -0.51 -1.04 20.10
C GLN A 32 -0.37 -1.53 21.55
N TYR A 33 0.67 -2.33 21.83
CA TYR A 33 0.97 -2.82 23.19
C TYR A 33 1.90 -1.91 24.00
N LYS A 34 2.40 -0.81 23.42
CA LYS A 34 3.32 0.12 24.10
C LYS A 34 2.71 1.53 24.20
N GLU A 35 2.16 1.86 25.37
CA GLU A 35 1.59 3.18 25.67
C GLU A 35 2.61 4.34 25.68
N ASN A 36 3.92 4.05 25.58
CA ASN A 36 4.97 5.08 25.57
C ASN A 36 5.19 5.76 24.21
N LEU A 37 4.46 5.37 23.16
CA LEU A 37 4.60 6.02 21.86
C LEU A 37 3.71 7.27 21.73
N PRO A 38 4.16 8.29 20.95
CA PRO A 38 3.34 9.45 20.64
C PRO A 38 2.02 9.01 20.00
N LYS A 39 0.89 9.60 20.44
CA LYS A 39 -0.47 9.29 19.95
C LYS A 39 -0.64 9.44 18.43
N GLU A 40 0.29 10.15 17.79
CA GLU A 40 0.33 10.41 16.36
C GLU A 40 0.93 9.23 15.57
N VAL A 41 1.73 8.37 16.22
CA VAL A 41 2.44 7.27 15.54
C VAL A 41 1.48 6.17 15.08
N LEU A 42 0.49 5.80 15.89
CA LEU A 42 -0.54 4.81 15.54
C LEU A 42 -1.34 5.20 14.27
N PRO A 43 -1.97 6.39 14.20
CA PRO A 43 -2.68 6.81 12.99
C PRO A 43 -1.74 7.04 11.81
N VAL A 44 -0.50 7.51 12.02
CA VAL A 44 0.49 7.63 10.94
C VAL A 44 0.88 6.27 10.38
N LEU A 45 1.08 5.26 11.22
CA LEU A 45 1.37 3.89 10.78
C LEU A 45 0.18 3.27 10.05
N ALA A 46 -1.03 3.43 10.58
CA ALA A 46 -2.25 2.94 9.92
C ALA A 46 -2.45 3.61 8.55
N ALA A 47 -2.27 4.93 8.48
CA ALA A 47 -2.33 5.67 7.22
C ALA A 47 -1.24 5.24 6.24
N LYS A 48 0.01 5.08 6.71
CA LYS A 48 1.14 4.59 5.89
C LYS A 48 0.88 3.19 5.34
N HIS A 49 0.39 2.27 6.18
CA HIS A 49 0.00 0.92 5.78
C HIS A 49 -1.04 0.96 4.66
N CYS A 50 -2.11 1.72 4.88
CA CYS A 50 -3.20 1.89 3.93
C CYS A 50 -2.74 2.53 2.62
N MET A 51 -1.94 3.60 2.67
CA MET A 51 -1.35 4.23 1.49
C MET A 51 -0.44 3.28 0.70
N MET A 52 0.33 2.42 1.37
CA MET A 52 1.19 1.44 0.69
C MET A 52 0.37 0.32 0.05
N GLN A 53 -0.69 -0.17 0.70
CA GLN A 53 -1.64 -1.10 0.09
C GLN A 53 -2.34 -0.48 -1.12
N ALA A 54 -2.83 0.75 -1.01
CA ALA A 54 -3.44 1.48 -2.12
C ALA A 54 -2.46 1.62 -3.30
N THR A 55 -1.19 1.90 -3.02
CA THR A 55 -0.13 1.99 -4.04
C THR A 55 0.13 0.63 -4.72
N ALA A 56 0.13 -0.46 -3.95
CA ALA A 56 0.27 -1.81 -4.48
C ALA A 56 -0.92 -2.19 -5.38
N GLU A 57 -2.15 -1.93 -4.93
CA GLU A 57 -3.37 -2.18 -5.71
C GLU A 57 -3.40 -1.35 -7.00
N LEU A 58 -2.98 -0.08 -6.97
CA LEU A 58 -2.86 0.79 -8.16
C LEU A 58 -1.88 0.24 -9.19
N ARG A 59 -0.70 -0.20 -8.73
CA ARG A 59 0.32 -0.83 -9.59
C ARG A 59 -0.17 -2.15 -10.16
N GLN A 60 -0.91 -2.92 -9.37
CA GLN A 60 -1.44 -4.22 -9.76
C GLN A 60 -2.64 -4.08 -10.71
N SER A 61 -3.47 -3.04 -10.56
CA SER A 61 -4.54 -2.70 -11.50
C SER A 61 -3.95 -2.25 -12.84
N ALA A 62 -2.88 -1.45 -12.84
CA ALA A 62 -2.15 -1.07 -14.05
C ALA A 62 -1.56 -2.29 -14.79
N LEU A 63 -1.07 -3.29 -14.05
CA LEU A 63 -0.61 -4.57 -14.61
C LEU A 63 -1.77 -5.41 -15.18
N ALA A 64 -2.94 -5.40 -14.52
CA ALA A 64 -4.15 -6.08 -14.99
C ALA A 64 -4.70 -5.43 -16.27
N ASN A 65 -4.66 -4.09 -16.36
CA ASN A 65 -4.98 -3.32 -17.55
C ASN A 65 -4.09 -3.73 -18.73
N GLN A 66 -2.76 -3.80 -18.52
CA GLN A 66 -1.82 -4.33 -19.53
C GLN A 66 -2.16 -5.75 -20.00
N LYS A 67 -2.76 -6.58 -19.13
CA LYS A 67 -3.20 -7.95 -19.45
C LYS A 67 -4.63 -8.01 -20.02
N LYS A 68 -5.24 -6.86 -20.35
CA LYS A 68 -6.63 -6.71 -20.80
C LYS A 68 -7.67 -7.26 -19.81
N LYS A 69 -7.33 -7.33 -18.52
CA LYS A 69 -8.21 -7.79 -17.43
C LYS A 69 -8.92 -6.62 -16.74
N PHE A 70 -9.75 -5.91 -17.50
CA PHE A 70 -10.42 -4.70 -17.02
C PHE A 70 -11.36 -4.92 -15.82
N GLY A 71 -11.97 -6.11 -15.69
CA GLY A 71 -12.80 -6.43 -14.52
C GLY A 71 -12.01 -6.53 -13.21
N GLU A 72 -10.77 -7.01 -13.28
CA GLU A 72 -9.88 -7.10 -12.11
C GLU A 72 -9.33 -5.71 -11.75
N GLU A 73 -9.10 -4.84 -12.75
CA GLU A 73 -8.69 -3.45 -12.55
C GLU A 73 -9.76 -2.61 -11.82
N ILE A 74 -11.02 -2.69 -12.25
CA ILE A 74 -12.12 -1.93 -11.64
C ILE A 74 -12.33 -2.35 -10.17
N ALA A 75 -12.31 -3.65 -9.88
CA ALA A 75 -12.46 -4.14 -8.51
C ALA A 75 -11.33 -3.66 -7.58
N ARG A 76 -10.08 -3.63 -8.08
CA ARG A 76 -8.93 -3.11 -7.32
C ARG A 76 -8.99 -1.60 -7.12
N LEU A 77 -9.39 -0.85 -8.16
CA LEU A 77 -9.60 0.59 -8.07
C LEU A 77 -10.71 0.92 -7.07
N GLN A 78 -11.83 0.21 -7.08
CA GLN A 78 -12.92 0.39 -6.10
C GLN A 78 -12.47 0.10 -4.67
N THR A 79 -11.65 -0.93 -4.49
CA THR A 79 -11.05 -1.24 -3.18
C THR A 79 -10.18 -0.07 -2.71
N MET A 80 -9.35 0.48 -3.60
CA MET A 80 -8.54 1.67 -3.31
C MET A 80 -9.41 2.88 -2.94
N THR A 81 -10.48 3.18 -3.68
CA THR A 81 -11.34 4.33 -3.40
C THR A 81 -12.07 4.19 -2.07
N SER A 82 -12.40 2.96 -1.67
CA SER A 82 -13.12 2.66 -0.42
C SER A 82 -12.25 2.84 0.84
N PHE A 83 -10.93 2.97 0.68
CA PHE A 83 -9.97 3.26 1.76
C PHE A 83 -9.76 4.76 2.01
N THR A 84 -10.31 5.64 1.16
CA THR A 84 -10.27 7.12 1.27
C THR A 84 -11.46 7.65 2.06
#